data_AF-A0A955LPI9-F1
#
_entry.id   AF-A0A955LPI9-F1
#
_cell.length_a   1.000
_cell.length_b   1.000
_cell.length_c   1.000
_cell.angle_alpha   90.00
_cell.angle_beta   90.00
_cell.angle_gamma   90.00
#
_symmetry.space_group_name_H-M   'P 1'
#
loop_
_entity.id
_entity.type
_entity.pdbx_description
1 polymer ?
#
loop_
_entity_poly.entity_id
_entity_poly.type
_entity_poly.pdbx_seq_one_letter_code
_entity_poly.pdbx_strand_id
1 'polypeptide(L)'
;MKKVILASGSAQRKNLMQVTGIPFEVRPSAAPEADAITTTCDDLVKHNALVKARDIAAGIDSGVVIGADTVVYLGDNRLVLKPKDLQEAKEKLQELMASPQWVYTGVAVIDVETGTEQCEVEKTKVYMDPLTDAEIDRYHQRVPPLDKAGGFDIEGLGSLFIHRIEGCYTNVIGLPMARLRVMLKNAGITLIGLVMMLSVGGCTTEYNVATRKQEYYLHSTDKEVNIGQRVAAQIEKNFDMVEGVEENRRVQEILDKLVAVCDRKDIVYSIRIIDREDINATALPGGFIFLFKGVLDYATSDDQVAGVIAHEIGHITAKHGLKRMQASYGALLLQIAALEANGNVAGGVNLATTSLFMEYSQDHELEADELGIKYMKKAGYDPQEMIGFLETMGEETDKEIRRFSYWRTHPHIPERIANISRLIKGQMDFRDYIRLIDRVHDDY
;
A
#
# COMPACT_ATOMS: atom_id res chain seq x y z
N MET A 1 3.69 11.35 -27.83
CA MET A 1 2.91 10.21 -27.31
C MET A 1 1.52 10.31 -27.92
N LYS A 2 0.95 9.24 -28.47
CA LYS A 2 -0.38 9.29 -29.11
C LYS A 2 -1.44 9.68 -28.09
N LYS A 3 -2.37 10.55 -28.46
CA LYS A 3 -3.50 10.94 -27.62
C LYS A 3 -4.40 9.73 -27.40
N VAL A 4 -4.81 9.45 -26.16
CA VAL A 4 -5.73 8.35 -25.83
C VAL A 4 -7.08 8.91 -25.45
N ILE A 5 -8.16 8.31 -25.97
CA ILE A 5 -9.53 8.74 -25.72
C ILE A 5 -10.36 7.53 -25.28
N LEU A 6 -10.99 7.63 -24.11
CA LEU A 6 -11.95 6.65 -23.63
C LEU A 6 -13.37 7.05 -24.08
N ALA A 7 -13.94 6.25 -24.98
CA ALA A 7 -15.27 6.44 -25.56
C ALA A 7 -16.40 5.97 -24.63
N SER A 8 -16.41 6.42 -23.37
CA SER A 8 -17.32 5.90 -22.34
C SER A 8 -17.65 6.92 -21.25
N GLY A 9 -18.94 7.00 -20.89
CA GLY A 9 -19.42 7.75 -19.72
C GLY A 9 -19.33 7.01 -18.38
N SER A 10 -18.95 5.73 -18.35
CA SER A 10 -18.84 4.95 -17.11
C SER A 10 -17.71 5.45 -16.20
N ALA A 11 -18.06 5.78 -14.95
CA ALA A 11 -17.10 6.15 -13.91
C ALA A 11 -16.13 5.00 -13.59
N GLN A 12 -16.60 3.76 -13.58
CA GLN A 12 -15.79 2.57 -13.32
C GLN A 12 -14.70 2.39 -14.38
N ARG A 13 -15.05 2.51 -15.67
CA ARG A 13 -14.07 2.42 -16.77
C ARG A 13 -13.07 3.57 -16.73
N LYS A 14 -13.51 4.78 -16.35
CA LYS A 14 -12.62 5.92 -16.12
C LYS A 14 -11.62 5.62 -15.00
N ASN A 15 -12.07 5.10 -13.86
CA ASN A 15 -11.20 4.75 -12.73
C ASN A 15 -10.19 3.67 -13.13
N LEU A 16 -10.63 2.61 -13.84
CA LEU A 16 -9.74 1.58 -14.36
C LEU A 16 -8.70 2.15 -15.34
N MET A 17 -9.10 3.07 -16.22
CA MET A 17 -8.16 3.77 -17.11
C MET A 17 -7.17 4.66 -16.35
N GLN A 18 -7.56 5.28 -15.23
CA GLN A 18 -6.64 6.08 -14.41
C GLN A 18 -5.51 5.24 -13.81
N VAL A 19 -5.78 3.99 -13.42
CA VAL A 19 -4.76 3.05 -12.91
C VAL A 19 -3.65 2.79 -13.94
N THR A 20 -3.92 2.99 -15.23
CA THR A 20 -2.91 2.82 -16.30
C THR A 20 -1.77 3.83 -16.26
N GLY A 21 -1.99 4.99 -15.64
CA GLY A 21 -1.07 6.14 -15.70
C GLY A 21 -0.93 6.78 -17.09
N ILE A 22 -1.68 6.32 -18.10
CA ILE A 22 -1.68 6.96 -19.43
C ILE A 22 -2.54 8.23 -19.35
N PRO A 23 -2.06 9.39 -19.82
CA PRO A 23 -2.93 10.55 -20.01
C PRO A 23 -4.02 10.25 -21.06
N PHE A 24 -5.29 10.38 -20.68
CA PHE A 24 -6.42 10.13 -21.58
C PHE A 24 -7.53 11.16 -21.41
N GLU A 25 -8.31 11.35 -22.46
CA GLU A 25 -9.53 12.15 -22.46
C GLU A 25 -10.76 11.24 -22.39
N VAL A 26 -11.80 11.66 -21.67
CA VAL A 26 -13.08 10.94 -21.64
C VAL A 26 -14.05 11.63 -22.60
N ARG A 27 -14.56 10.89 -23.59
CA ARG A 27 -15.58 11.36 -24.53
C ARG A 27 -16.69 10.33 -24.66
N PRO A 28 -17.81 10.45 -23.94
CA PRO A 28 -18.91 9.52 -24.07
C PRO A 28 -19.45 9.49 -25.50
N SER A 29 -19.61 8.30 -26.07
CA SER A 29 -20.27 8.08 -27.36
C SER A 29 -21.76 8.40 -27.27
N ALA A 30 -22.32 8.98 -28.32
CA ALA A 30 -23.76 9.19 -28.50
C ALA A 30 -24.39 8.17 -29.45
N ALA A 31 -23.58 7.31 -30.08
CA ALA A 31 -24.07 6.30 -31.00
C ALA A 31 -25.02 5.28 -30.31
N PRO A 32 -26.10 4.87 -31.00
CA PRO A 32 -27.07 3.93 -30.47
C PRO A 32 -26.45 2.55 -30.27
N GLU A 33 -26.79 1.92 -29.15
CA GLU A 33 -26.34 0.57 -28.78
C GLU A 33 -27.41 -0.47 -29.14
N ALA A 34 -26.99 -1.68 -29.49
CA ALA A 34 -27.88 -2.82 -29.56
C ALA A 34 -28.18 -3.32 -28.13
N ASP A 35 -29.44 -3.65 -27.86
CA ASP A 35 -29.95 -4.07 -26.54
C ASP A 35 -30.32 -5.56 -26.47
N ALA A 36 -30.23 -6.28 -27.59
CA ALA A 36 -30.61 -7.69 -27.69
C ALA A 36 -29.57 -8.52 -28.45
N ILE A 37 -29.45 -9.79 -28.06
CA ILE A 37 -28.62 -10.78 -28.75
C ILE A 37 -29.32 -11.20 -30.05
N THR A 38 -28.74 -10.83 -31.20
CA THR A 38 -29.20 -11.30 -32.51
C THR A 38 -28.50 -12.58 -32.96
N THR A 39 -27.24 -12.76 -32.57
CA THR A 39 -26.40 -13.88 -33.01
C THR A 39 -25.75 -14.56 -31.82
N THR A 40 -24.78 -13.91 -31.18
CA THR A 40 -24.19 -14.36 -29.92
C THR A 40 -23.95 -13.19 -28.97
N CYS A 41 -23.75 -13.48 -27.69
CA CYS A 41 -23.39 -12.46 -26.70
C CYS A 41 -22.04 -11.81 -27.03
N ASP A 42 -21.07 -12.58 -27.55
CA ASP A 42 -19.79 -12.05 -28.06
C ASP A 42 -20.00 -11.00 -29.16
N ASP A 43 -20.86 -11.31 -30.12
CA ASP A 43 -21.13 -10.41 -31.25
C ASP A 43 -21.78 -9.11 -30.79
N LEU A 44 -22.71 -9.19 -29.82
CA LEU A 44 -23.37 -8.02 -29.23
C LEU A 44 -22.35 -7.06 -28.60
N VAL A 45 -21.52 -7.56 -27.67
CA VAL A 45 -20.58 -6.69 -26.95
C VAL A 45 -19.46 -6.19 -27.86
N LYS A 46 -19.03 -6.98 -28.86
CA LYS A 46 -18.07 -6.52 -29.89
C LYS A 46 -18.67 -5.39 -30.72
N HIS A 47 -19.89 -5.57 -31.19
CA HIS A 47 -20.60 -4.58 -31.98
C HIS A 47 -20.72 -3.26 -31.22
N ASN A 48 -21.26 -3.30 -30.01
CA ASN A 48 -21.44 -2.11 -29.18
C ASN A 48 -20.11 -1.42 -28.83
N ALA A 49 -19.06 -2.18 -28.49
CA ALA A 49 -17.74 -1.60 -28.22
C ALA A 49 -17.14 -0.89 -29.44
N LEU A 50 -17.25 -1.49 -30.63
CA LEU A 50 -16.80 -0.89 -31.89
C LEU A 50 -17.61 0.34 -32.28
N VAL A 51 -18.94 0.29 -32.16
CA VAL A 51 -19.82 1.43 -32.45
C VAL A 51 -19.43 2.63 -31.60
N LYS A 52 -19.20 2.43 -30.29
CA LYS A 52 -18.76 3.49 -29.38
C LYS A 52 -17.40 4.07 -29.77
N ALA A 53 -16.44 3.21 -30.11
CA ALA A 53 -15.11 3.67 -30.51
C ALA A 53 -15.14 4.42 -31.85
N ARG A 54 -15.92 3.94 -32.83
CA ARG A 54 -16.05 4.55 -34.16
C ARG A 54 -16.72 5.91 -34.13
N ASP A 55 -17.74 6.08 -33.29
CA ASP A 55 -18.43 7.37 -33.10
C ASP A 55 -17.43 8.49 -32.76
N ILE A 56 -16.56 8.22 -31.78
CA ILE A 56 -15.52 9.17 -31.36
C ILE A 56 -14.38 9.27 -32.38
N ALA A 57 -13.99 8.16 -33.01
CA ALA A 57 -12.93 8.14 -34.02
C ALA A 57 -13.29 8.96 -35.27
N ALA A 58 -14.57 9.01 -35.65
CA ALA A 58 -15.03 9.79 -36.81
C ALA A 58 -14.87 11.31 -36.64
N GLY A 59 -14.74 11.79 -35.40
CA GLY A 59 -14.63 13.21 -35.05
C GLY A 59 -13.21 13.70 -34.72
N ILE A 60 -12.17 12.90 -34.98
CA ILE A 60 -10.77 13.26 -34.68
C ILE A 60 -9.83 12.87 -35.82
N ASP A 61 -8.73 13.59 -35.99
CA ASP A 61 -7.75 13.33 -37.05
C ASP A 61 -6.57 12.45 -36.61
N SER A 62 -6.37 12.28 -35.30
CA SER A 62 -5.27 11.48 -34.74
C SER A 62 -5.56 11.01 -33.32
N GLY A 63 -4.88 9.96 -32.89
CA GLY A 63 -4.99 9.35 -31.56
C GLY A 63 -5.58 7.94 -31.57
N VAL A 64 -5.71 7.38 -30.37
CA VAL A 64 -6.22 6.03 -30.12
C VAL A 64 -7.50 6.11 -29.29
N VAL A 65 -8.57 5.52 -29.81
CA VAL A 65 -9.89 5.52 -29.18
C VAL A 65 -10.20 4.14 -28.60
N ILE A 66 -10.63 4.10 -27.35
CA ILE A 66 -11.00 2.90 -26.61
C ILE A 66 -12.51 2.88 -26.40
N GLY A 67 -13.21 1.91 -26.97
CA GLY A 67 -14.62 1.63 -26.71
C GLY A 67 -14.78 0.37 -25.87
N ALA A 68 -15.83 0.31 -25.04
CA ALA A 68 -16.13 -0.90 -24.29
C ALA A 68 -17.64 -1.06 -24.03
N ASP A 69 -18.09 -2.30 -24.00
CA ASP A 69 -19.47 -2.67 -23.70
C ASP A 69 -19.52 -3.89 -22.80
N THR A 70 -20.38 -3.87 -21.78
CA THR A 70 -20.42 -4.90 -20.74
C THR A 70 -21.85 -5.32 -20.46
N VAL A 71 -22.11 -6.62 -20.52
CA VAL A 71 -23.43 -7.21 -20.24
C VAL A 71 -23.30 -8.41 -19.31
N VAL A 72 -24.36 -8.66 -18.55
CA VAL A 72 -24.49 -9.86 -17.72
C VAL A 72 -25.46 -10.83 -18.40
N TYR A 73 -25.03 -12.07 -18.58
CA TYR A 73 -25.70 -13.13 -19.34
C TYR A 73 -26.03 -14.31 -18.43
N LEU A 74 -27.31 -14.71 -18.43
CA LEU A 74 -27.83 -15.78 -17.58
C LEU A 74 -27.98 -17.13 -18.30
N GLY A 75 -27.78 -17.17 -19.62
CA GLY A 75 -28.13 -18.33 -20.46
C GLY A 75 -29.33 -18.06 -21.35
N ASP A 76 -29.55 -18.91 -22.35
CA ASP A 76 -30.72 -18.88 -23.25
C ASP A 76 -31.06 -17.49 -23.83
N ASN A 77 -30.06 -16.75 -24.29
CA ASN A 77 -30.20 -15.38 -24.83
C ASN A 77 -30.77 -14.34 -23.83
N ARG A 78 -30.76 -14.62 -22.52
CA ARG A 78 -31.24 -13.69 -21.48
C ARG A 78 -30.10 -12.83 -20.94
N LEU A 79 -30.30 -11.51 -21.01
CA LEU A 79 -29.41 -10.48 -20.47
C LEU A 79 -30.03 -9.82 -19.25
N VAL A 80 -29.20 -9.45 -18.28
CA VAL A 80 -29.61 -8.62 -17.14
C VAL A 80 -29.30 -7.16 -17.45
N LEU A 81 -30.37 -6.40 -17.67
CA LEU A 81 -30.30 -4.96 -17.90
C LEU A 81 -30.37 -4.19 -16.58
N LYS A 82 -30.09 -2.89 -16.62
CA LYS A 82 -30.29 -2.00 -15.47
C LYS A 82 -31.76 -2.05 -15.01
N PRO A 83 -32.03 -2.10 -13.69
CA PRO A 83 -33.41 -2.11 -13.18
C PRO A 83 -34.07 -0.74 -13.36
N LYS A 84 -35.38 -0.71 -13.64
CA LYS A 84 -36.18 0.51 -13.77
C LYS A 84 -36.60 1.08 -12.40
N ASP A 85 -36.70 0.21 -11.40
CA ASP A 85 -37.15 0.53 -10.04
C ASP A 85 -36.51 -0.41 -9.01
N LEU A 86 -36.70 -0.12 -7.72
CA LEU A 86 -36.10 -0.90 -6.62
C LEU A 86 -36.65 -2.32 -6.52
N GLN A 87 -37.90 -2.55 -6.95
CA GLN A 87 -38.52 -3.87 -6.92
C GLN A 87 -37.86 -4.76 -7.98
N GLU A 88 -37.70 -4.26 -9.20
CA GLU A 88 -36.98 -4.97 -10.27
C GLU A 88 -35.50 -5.16 -9.92
N ALA A 89 -34.87 -4.22 -9.20
CA ALA A 89 -33.49 -4.40 -8.73
C ALA A 89 -33.36 -5.61 -7.79
N LYS A 90 -34.31 -5.78 -6.87
CA LYS A 90 -34.35 -6.91 -5.94
C LYS A 90 -34.56 -8.24 -6.67
N GLU A 91 -35.53 -8.28 -7.58
CA GLU A 91 -35.82 -9.47 -8.40
C GLU A 91 -34.62 -9.89 -9.25
N LYS A 92 -33.94 -8.93 -9.91
CA LYS A 92 -32.72 -9.19 -10.69
C LYS A 92 -31.56 -9.68 -9.83
N LEU A 93 -31.38 -9.10 -8.63
CA LEU A 93 -30.31 -9.55 -7.74
C LEU A 93 -30.57 -10.98 -7.25
N GLN A 94 -31.81 -11.32 -6.89
CA GLN A 94 -32.21 -12.70 -6.55
C GLN A 94 -31.96 -13.68 -7.70
N GLU A 95 -32.28 -13.28 -8.93
CA GLU A 95 -32.02 -14.07 -10.13
C GLU A 95 -30.52 -14.35 -10.33
N LEU A 96 -29.67 -13.34 -10.11
CA LEU A 96 -28.21 -13.48 -10.16
C LEU A 96 -27.65 -14.40 -9.08
N MET A 97 -28.29 -14.47 -7.91
CA MET A 97 -27.88 -15.36 -6.82
C MET A 97 -28.35 -16.82 -7.02
N ALA A 98 -29.36 -17.05 -7.87
CA ALA A 98 -29.92 -18.38 -8.09
C ALA A 98 -28.99 -19.30 -8.90
N SER A 99 -28.16 -18.74 -9.77
CA SER A 99 -27.23 -19.52 -10.59
C SER A 99 -26.02 -18.69 -11.04
N PRO A 100 -24.84 -19.30 -11.21
CA PRO A 100 -23.67 -18.58 -11.67
C PRO A 100 -23.88 -17.90 -13.03
N GLN A 101 -23.66 -16.59 -13.07
CA GLN A 101 -23.83 -15.74 -14.24
C GLN A 101 -22.51 -15.51 -14.98
N TRP A 102 -22.62 -15.17 -16.26
CA TRP A 102 -21.48 -14.75 -17.08
C TRP A 102 -21.48 -13.26 -17.32
N VAL A 103 -20.33 -12.62 -17.19
CA VAL A 103 -20.11 -11.22 -17.53
C VAL A 103 -19.25 -11.15 -18.78
N TYR A 104 -19.81 -10.57 -19.83
CA TYR A 104 -19.16 -10.38 -21.12
C TYR A 104 -18.78 -8.92 -21.27
N THR A 105 -17.51 -8.62 -21.55
CA THR A 105 -17.11 -7.28 -22.01
C THR A 105 -16.44 -7.35 -23.36
N GLY A 106 -16.99 -6.63 -24.32
CA GLY A 106 -16.32 -6.28 -25.57
C GLY A 106 -15.45 -5.05 -25.34
N VAL A 107 -14.23 -5.07 -25.85
CA VAL A 107 -13.32 -3.93 -25.85
C VAL A 107 -12.82 -3.69 -27.27
N ALA A 108 -12.85 -2.44 -27.70
CA ALA A 108 -12.39 -2.00 -29.01
C ALA A 108 -11.29 -0.96 -28.86
N VAL A 109 -10.26 -1.05 -29.70
CA VAL A 109 -9.17 -0.06 -29.78
C VAL A 109 -9.00 0.32 -31.25
N ILE A 110 -9.16 1.60 -31.55
CA ILE A 110 -9.02 2.16 -32.91
C ILE A 110 -7.86 3.14 -32.91
N ASP A 111 -6.85 2.88 -33.74
CA ASP A 111 -5.77 3.83 -34.04
C ASP A 111 -6.16 4.63 -35.27
N VAL A 112 -6.53 5.90 -35.08
CA VAL A 112 -7.08 6.75 -36.14
C VAL A 112 -6.03 7.08 -37.19
N GLU A 113 -4.77 7.22 -36.79
CA GLU A 113 -3.67 7.55 -37.72
C GLU A 113 -3.41 6.42 -38.73
N THR A 114 -3.53 5.17 -38.28
CA THR A 114 -3.27 3.99 -39.12
C THR A 114 -4.54 3.37 -39.69
N GLY A 115 -5.72 3.76 -39.18
CA GLY A 115 -7.01 3.13 -39.48
C GLY A 115 -7.15 1.71 -38.93
N THR A 116 -6.28 1.29 -38.01
CA THR A 116 -6.30 -0.08 -37.47
C THR A 116 -7.36 -0.22 -36.39
N GLU A 117 -8.26 -1.18 -36.54
CA GLU A 117 -9.27 -1.53 -35.54
C GLU A 117 -8.98 -2.90 -34.92
N GLN A 118 -8.98 -2.97 -33.59
CA GLN A 118 -8.92 -4.20 -32.82
C GLN A 118 -10.19 -4.31 -31.99
N CYS A 119 -10.81 -5.49 -31.92
CA CYS A 119 -11.94 -5.74 -31.03
C CYS A 119 -11.92 -7.15 -30.47
N GLU A 120 -11.99 -7.25 -29.16
CA GLU A 120 -11.82 -8.50 -28.41
C GLU A 120 -12.90 -8.63 -27.33
N VAL A 121 -13.15 -9.87 -26.88
CA VAL A 121 -14.13 -10.16 -25.82
C VAL A 121 -13.46 -10.88 -24.67
N GLU A 122 -13.80 -10.46 -23.45
CA GLU A 122 -13.46 -11.17 -22.23
C GLU A 122 -14.73 -11.69 -21.55
N LYS A 123 -14.66 -12.92 -21.02
CA LYS A 123 -15.77 -13.58 -20.33
C LYS A 123 -15.33 -13.93 -18.92
N THR A 124 -16.20 -13.70 -17.95
CA THR A 124 -15.90 -14.01 -16.55
C THR A 124 -17.14 -14.51 -15.85
N LYS A 125 -17.01 -15.62 -15.13
CA LYS A 125 -18.12 -16.22 -14.42
C LYS A 125 -18.11 -15.75 -12.97
N VAL A 126 -19.27 -15.40 -12.44
CA VAL A 126 -19.42 -14.86 -11.09
C VAL A 126 -20.38 -15.77 -10.30
N TYR A 127 -20.03 -16.01 -9.04
CA TYR A 127 -20.77 -16.86 -8.11
C TYR A 127 -21.12 -16.04 -6.89
N MET A 128 -22.38 -16.10 -6.48
CA MET A 128 -22.91 -15.33 -5.36
C MET A 128 -23.54 -16.24 -4.30
N ASP A 129 -23.47 -15.81 -3.05
CA ASP A 129 -24.21 -16.40 -1.95
C ASP A 129 -25.62 -15.80 -1.89
N PRO A 130 -26.65 -16.60 -1.55
CA PRO A 130 -28.01 -16.10 -1.45
C PRO A 130 -28.16 -15.12 -0.28
N LEU A 131 -28.87 -14.02 -0.53
CA LEU A 131 -29.29 -13.07 0.48
C LEU A 131 -30.80 -13.17 0.73
N THR A 132 -31.20 -12.89 1.97
CA THR A 132 -32.60 -12.69 2.30
C THR A 132 -33.11 -11.35 1.76
N ASP A 133 -34.42 -11.25 1.57
CA ASP A 133 -35.09 -10.01 1.17
C ASP A 133 -34.69 -8.79 2.02
N ALA A 134 -34.59 -8.98 3.34
CA ALA A 134 -34.21 -7.92 4.27
C ALA A 134 -32.74 -7.50 4.11
N GLU A 135 -31.86 -8.42 3.74
CA GLU A 135 -30.45 -8.10 3.45
C GLU A 135 -30.31 -7.34 2.14
N ILE A 136 -31.06 -7.72 1.10
CA ILE A 136 -31.10 -7.00 -0.18
C ILE A 136 -31.62 -5.58 0.03
N ASP A 137 -32.69 -5.41 0.80
CA ASP A 137 -33.27 -4.08 1.07
C ASP A 137 -32.26 -3.18 1.82
N ARG A 138 -31.54 -3.72 2.82
CA ARG A 138 -30.47 -3.00 3.53
C ARG A 138 -29.28 -2.69 2.64
N TYR A 139 -28.95 -3.59 1.72
CA TYR A 139 -27.88 -3.40 0.75
C TYR A 139 -28.22 -2.24 -0.20
N HIS A 140 -29.42 -2.22 -0.79
CA HIS A 140 -29.86 -1.16 -1.71
C HIS A 140 -30.02 0.22 -1.03
N GLN A 141 -30.19 0.29 0.29
CA GLN A 141 -30.12 1.56 1.03
C GLN A 141 -28.73 2.19 1.02
N ARG A 142 -27.67 1.38 0.88
CA ARG A 142 -26.28 1.82 0.89
C ARG A 142 -25.66 1.87 -0.51
N VAL A 143 -26.14 1.01 -1.40
CA VAL A 143 -25.68 0.92 -2.79
C VAL A 143 -26.86 1.24 -3.72
N PRO A 144 -26.88 2.41 -4.37
CA PRO A 144 -27.91 2.74 -5.36
C PRO A 144 -27.90 1.69 -6.50
N PRO A 145 -29.02 1.01 -6.79
CA PRO A 145 -29.00 -0.10 -7.75
C PRO A 145 -29.29 0.32 -9.20
N LEU A 146 -29.95 1.46 -9.42
CA LEU A 146 -30.54 1.82 -10.72
C LEU A 146 -29.51 2.14 -11.81
N ASP A 147 -28.28 2.53 -11.43
CA ASP A 147 -27.21 2.85 -12.37
C ASP A 147 -26.36 1.64 -12.77
N LYS A 148 -26.57 0.48 -12.14
CA LYS A 148 -25.73 -0.72 -12.25
C LYS A 148 -26.49 -1.87 -12.91
N ALA A 149 -25.83 -2.59 -13.83
CA ALA A 149 -26.39 -3.80 -14.40
C ALA A 149 -26.52 -4.86 -13.30
N GLY A 150 -27.73 -5.41 -13.11
CA GLY A 150 -28.00 -6.36 -12.03
C GLY A 150 -28.20 -5.76 -10.64
N GLY A 151 -28.15 -4.42 -10.49
CA GLY A 151 -28.46 -3.76 -9.22
C GLY A 151 -27.38 -3.83 -8.14
N PHE A 152 -26.19 -4.35 -8.44
CA PHE A 152 -25.12 -4.50 -7.45
C PHE A 152 -23.77 -3.94 -7.91
N ASP A 153 -22.88 -3.70 -6.95
CA ASP A 153 -21.49 -3.31 -7.14
C ASP A 153 -20.54 -4.45 -6.77
N ILE A 154 -19.44 -4.61 -7.52
CA ILE A 154 -18.45 -5.65 -7.22
C ILE A 154 -17.27 -5.15 -6.36
N GLU A 155 -17.08 -3.84 -6.28
CA GLU A 155 -15.94 -3.21 -5.61
C GLU A 155 -16.25 -2.84 -4.15
N GLY A 156 -17.52 -2.58 -3.80
CA GLY A 156 -17.94 -2.20 -2.45
C GLY A 156 -18.72 -3.30 -1.74
N LEU A 157 -19.91 -2.98 -1.23
CA LEU A 157 -20.65 -3.90 -0.34
C LEU A 157 -21.08 -5.20 -1.02
N GLY A 158 -21.20 -5.21 -2.36
CA GLY A 158 -21.53 -6.46 -3.06
C GLY A 158 -20.42 -7.51 -3.00
N SER A 159 -19.18 -7.14 -2.67
CA SER A 159 -18.11 -8.09 -2.40
C SER A 159 -18.41 -9.03 -1.22
N LEU A 160 -19.34 -8.68 -0.33
CA LEU A 160 -19.72 -9.50 0.83
C LEU A 160 -20.47 -10.79 0.46
N PHE A 161 -21.12 -10.82 -0.70
CA PHE A 161 -21.90 -11.96 -1.17
C PHE A 161 -21.43 -12.51 -2.51
N ILE A 162 -20.31 -12.02 -3.05
CA ILE A 162 -19.65 -12.60 -4.23
C ILE A 162 -18.50 -13.48 -3.72
N HIS A 163 -18.76 -14.78 -3.55
CA HIS A 163 -17.78 -15.68 -2.95
C HIS A 163 -16.74 -16.21 -3.94
N ARG A 164 -17.00 -16.17 -5.26
CA ARG A 164 -16.06 -16.68 -6.28
C ARG A 164 -16.22 -16.00 -7.64
N ILE A 165 -15.09 -15.77 -8.29
CA ILE A 165 -14.99 -15.23 -9.65
C ILE A 165 -14.04 -16.12 -10.45
N GLU A 166 -14.47 -16.57 -11.62
CA GLU A 166 -13.66 -17.36 -12.54
C GLU A 166 -13.43 -16.57 -13.83
N GLY A 167 -12.27 -15.93 -13.91
CA GLY A 167 -11.88 -15.11 -15.04
C GLY A 167 -11.23 -13.80 -14.60
N CYS A 168 -11.46 -12.74 -15.37
CA CYS A 168 -10.84 -11.44 -15.17
C CYS A 168 -11.70 -10.55 -14.27
N TYR A 169 -11.19 -10.17 -13.10
CA TYR A 169 -11.91 -9.27 -12.19
C TYR A 169 -12.26 -7.92 -12.84
N THR A 170 -11.30 -7.28 -13.52
CA THR A 170 -11.53 -5.99 -14.20
C THR A 170 -12.51 -6.09 -15.38
N ASN A 171 -12.68 -7.28 -15.97
CA ASN A 171 -13.74 -7.53 -16.94
C ASN A 171 -15.13 -7.37 -16.29
N VAL A 172 -15.29 -7.83 -15.05
CA VAL A 172 -16.58 -7.70 -14.34
C VAL A 172 -16.89 -6.26 -13.98
N ILE A 173 -15.88 -5.46 -13.63
CA ILE A 173 -16.03 -4.00 -13.44
C ILE A 173 -16.43 -3.30 -14.75
N GLY A 174 -15.98 -3.84 -15.89
CA GLY A 174 -16.42 -3.44 -17.23
C GLY A 174 -15.32 -2.99 -18.18
N LEU A 175 -14.04 -3.24 -17.87
CA LEU A 175 -12.92 -3.01 -18.78
C LEU A 175 -11.82 -4.06 -18.56
N PRO A 176 -11.61 -5.03 -19.46
CA PRO A 176 -10.65 -6.11 -19.28
C PRO A 176 -9.19 -5.61 -19.44
N MET A 177 -8.61 -5.12 -18.35
CA MET A 177 -7.34 -4.36 -18.37
C MET A 177 -6.16 -5.14 -18.94
N ALA A 178 -6.05 -6.43 -18.62
CA ALA A 178 -4.96 -7.28 -19.13
C ALA A 178 -5.00 -7.43 -20.66
N ARG A 179 -6.20 -7.51 -21.24
CA ARG A 179 -6.45 -7.60 -22.68
C ARG A 179 -6.28 -6.26 -23.36
N LEU A 180 -6.85 -5.20 -22.77
CA LEU A 180 -6.67 -3.82 -23.23
C LEU A 180 -5.18 -3.44 -23.30
N ARG A 181 -4.35 -3.87 -22.35
CA ARG A 181 -2.90 -3.67 -22.37
C ARG A 181 -2.24 -4.20 -23.64
N VAL A 182 -2.62 -5.40 -24.07
CA VAL A 182 -2.08 -6.01 -25.29
C VAL A 182 -2.54 -5.24 -26.52
N MET A 183 -3.82 -4.87 -26.58
CA MET A 183 -4.38 -4.10 -27.71
C MET A 183 -3.74 -2.71 -27.84
N LEU A 184 -3.52 -2.03 -26.71
CA LEU A 184 -2.83 -0.73 -26.68
C LEU A 184 -1.37 -0.85 -27.10
N LYS A 185 -0.67 -1.92 -26.67
CA LYS A 185 0.70 -2.20 -27.12
C LYS A 185 0.77 -2.34 -28.64
N ASN A 186 -0.20 -3.06 -29.25
CA ASN A 186 -0.29 -3.21 -30.69
C ASN A 186 -0.58 -1.88 -31.41
N ALA A 187 -1.29 -0.95 -30.76
CA ALA A 187 -1.50 0.43 -31.23
C ALA A 187 -0.31 1.37 -30.91
N GLY A 188 0.85 0.83 -30.51
CA GLY A 188 2.05 1.60 -30.19
C GLY A 188 2.02 2.33 -28.84
N ILE A 189 1.04 2.04 -27.98
CA ILE A 189 0.93 2.60 -26.63
C ILE A 189 1.38 1.55 -25.61
N THR A 190 2.55 1.78 -25.01
CA THR A 190 3.06 0.90 -23.97
C THR A 190 2.58 1.36 -22.59
N LEU A 191 1.60 0.64 -22.05
CA LEU A 191 1.32 0.61 -20.61
C LEU A 191 2.60 0.14 -19.90
N ILE A 192 3.12 0.96 -18.97
CA ILE A 192 4.43 0.82 -18.28
C ILE A 192 5.59 1.56 -19.00
N GLY A 193 5.27 2.57 -19.80
CA GLY A 193 6.25 3.53 -20.36
C GLY A 193 6.61 4.73 -19.46
N LEU A 194 6.26 4.74 -18.17
CA LEU A 194 6.62 5.81 -17.22
C LEU A 194 7.38 5.32 -15.97
N VAL A 195 7.89 4.07 -16.00
CA VAL A 195 8.78 3.52 -14.95
C VAL A 195 10.20 3.23 -15.49
N MET A 196 10.43 3.30 -16.80
CA MET A 196 11.76 3.10 -17.42
C MET A 196 12.46 4.40 -17.86
N MET A 197 12.27 5.49 -17.12
CA MET A 197 13.19 6.65 -17.16
C MET A 197 13.92 6.88 -15.83
N LEU A 198 14.07 5.82 -15.04
CA LEU A 198 15.04 5.70 -13.95
C LEU A 198 15.90 4.44 -14.12
N SER A 199 16.37 4.17 -15.33
CA SER A 199 17.48 3.26 -15.56
C SER A 199 18.81 3.99 -15.31
N VAL A 200 19.11 4.22 -14.03
CA VAL A 200 20.48 4.06 -13.53
C VAL A 200 20.39 3.33 -12.18
N GLY A 201 20.29 2.00 -12.24
CA GLY A 201 20.58 1.03 -11.18
C GLY A 201 19.77 1.08 -9.88
N GLY A 202 18.95 0.06 -9.60
CA GLY A 202 18.62 -0.23 -8.20
C GLY A 202 17.36 -1.03 -7.87
N CYS A 203 16.43 -1.29 -8.80
CA CYS A 203 15.29 -2.15 -8.47
C CYS A 203 15.77 -3.60 -8.29
N THR A 204 15.84 -4.06 -7.04
CA THR A 204 16.18 -5.44 -6.69
C THR A 204 15.00 -6.09 -5.97
N THR A 205 14.69 -7.32 -6.36
CA THR A 205 13.81 -8.20 -5.59
C THR A 205 14.71 -9.04 -4.70
N GLU A 206 14.52 -8.94 -3.40
CA GLU A 206 15.38 -9.57 -2.40
C GLU A 206 14.52 -10.36 -1.41
N TYR A 207 14.96 -11.55 -1.04
CA TYR A 207 14.35 -12.29 0.06
C TYR A 207 15.00 -11.83 1.37
N ASN A 208 14.25 -11.10 2.20
CA ASN A 208 14.77 -10.63 3.48
C ASN A 208 14.70 -11.78 4.50
N VAL A 209 15.87 -12.29 4.90
CA VAL A 209 16.00 -13.43 5.82
C VAL A 209 15.40 -13.14 7.20
N ALA A 210 15.44 -11.88 7.63
CA ALA A 210 14.92 -11.47 8.93
C ALA A 210 13.40 -11.51 8.98
N THR A 211 12.76 -10.89 8.00
CA THR A 211 11.28 -10.80 7.91
C THR A 211 10.66 -12.03 7.24
N ARG A 212 11.47 -12.87 6.60
CA ARG A 212 11.08 -14.06 5.82
C ARG A 212 10.16 -13.75 4.64
N LYS A 213 10.22 -12.52 4.11
CA LYS A 213 9.37 -12.03 3.02
C LYS A 213 10.20 -11.79 1.76
N GLN A 214 9.56 -12.00 0.61
CA GLN A 214 10.10 -11.52 -0.67
C GLN A 214 9.70 -10.05 -0.84
N GLU A 215 10.69 -9.17 -0.87
CA GLU A 215 10.50 -7.72 -0.81
C GLU A 215 11.15 -7.03 -2.02
N TYR A 216 10.68 -5.83 -2.33
CA TYR A 216 11.17 -5.03 -3.46
C TYR A 216 11.80 -3.74 -2.95
N TYR A 217 13.04 -3.50 -3.36
CA TYR A 217 13.76 -2.28 -3.02
C TYR A 217 14.13 -1.52 -4.29
N LEU A 218 13.87 -0.20 -4.30
CA LEU A 218 14.21 0.72 -5.39
C LEU A 218 15.70 1.09 -5.38
N HIS A 219 16.40 0.79 -4.29
CA HIS A 219 17.81 1.12 -4.09
C HIS A 219 18.59 -0.14 -3.72
N SER A 220 19.80 -0.27 -4.27
CA SER A 220 20.76 -1.28 -3.83
C SER A 220 21.25 -0.99 -2.42
N THR A 221 21.82 -2.00 -1.76
CA THR A 221 22.48 -1.84 -0.45
C THR A 221 23.53 -0.72 -0.48
N ASP A 222 24.39 -0.64 -1.51
CA ASP A 222 25.39 0.43 -1.61
C ASP A 222 24.75 1.82 -1.60
N LYS A 223 23.63 1.98 -2.29
CA LYS A 223 22.92 3.26 -2.35
C LYS A 223 22.24 3.58 -1.02
N GLU A 224 21.66 2.58 -0.36
CA GLU A 224 21.14 2.68 1.01
C GLU A 224 22.22 3.17 1.98
N VAL A 225 23.41 2.55 1.96
CA VAL A 225 24.56 2.94 2.79
C VAL A 225 25.00 4.38 2.52
N ASN A 226 25.12 4.76 1.25
CA ASN A 226 25.49 6.13 0.88
C ASN A 226 24.46 7.18 1.36
N ILE A 227 23.17 6.83 1.37
CA ILE A 227 22.13 7.70 1.91
C ILE A 227 22.30 7.85 3.42
N GLY A 228 22.46 6.73 4.13
CA GLY A 228 22.73 6.70 5.57
C GLY A 228 23.92 7.55 5.97
N GLN A 229 25.05 7.39 5.28
CA GLN A 229 26.28 8.15 5.51
C GLN A 229 26.07 9.66 5.42
N ARG A 230 25.30 10.14 4.43
CA ARG A 230 25.04 11.58 4.26
C ARG A 230 24.18 12.14 5.39
N VAL A 231 23.18 11.39 5.83
CA VAL A 231 22.30 11.79 6.94
C VAL A 231 23.09 11.76 8.25
N ALA A 232 23.88 10.71 8.49
CA ALA A 232 24.76 10.59 9.65
C ALA A 232 25.72 11.79 9.75
N ALA A 233 26.40 12.16 8.66
CA ALA A 233 27.28 13.32 8.62
C ALA A 233 26.55 14.64 8.93
N GLN A 234 25.26 14.76 8.58
CA GLN A 234 24.45 15.92 8.91
C GLN A 234 24.05 15.95 10.39
N ILE A 235 23.74 14.79 10.99
CA ILE A 235 23.49 14.68 12.43
C ILE A 235 24.74 15.04 13.22
N GLU A 236 25.89 14.47 12.86
CA GLU A 236 27.19 14.75 13.49
C GLU A 236 27.61 16.22 13.39
N LYS A 237 27.13 16.94 12.38
CA LYS A 237 27.37 18.38 12.24
C LYS A 237 26.44 19.24 13.09
N ASN A 238 25.22 18.77 13.35
CA ASN A 238 24.17 19.57 13.97
C ASN A 238 23.97 19.29 15.47
N PHE A 239 24.53 18.19 15.97
CA PHE A 239 24.45 17.78 17.35
C PHE A 239 25.84 17.54 17.93
N ASP A 240 26.01 17.88 19.20
CA ASP A 240 27.20 17.52 19.94
C ASP A 240 27.19 16.01 20.26
N MET A 241 28.35 15.38 20.15
CA MET A 241 28.53 13.96 20.43
C MET A 241 29.20 13.78 21.79
N VAL A 242 28.84 12.74 22.52
CA VAL A 242 29.54 12.39 23.77
C VAL A 242 30.95 11.90 23.43
N GLU A 243 31.97 12.58 23.94
CA GLU A 243 33.39 12.23 23.74
C GLU A 243 33.93 11.21 24.77
N GLY A 244 33.12 10.87 25.79
CA GLY A 244 33.49 9.96 26.87
C GLY A 244 33.91 8.58 26.36
N VAL A 245 35.12 8.15 26.70
CA VAL A 245 35.71 6.89 26.20
C VAL A 245 34.94 5.68 26.71
N GLU A 246 34.48 5.71 27.96
CA GLU A 246 33.87 4.56 28.61
C GLU A 246 32.44 4.33 28.12
N GLU A 247 31.66 5.40 27.96
CA GLU A 247 30.31 5.36 27.41
C GLU A 247 30.32 4.83 25.97
N ASN A 248 31.22 5.36 25.13
CA ASN A 248 31.37 4.91 23.75
C ASN A 248 31.85 3.44 23.67
N ARG A 249 32.78 3.02 24.53
CA ARG A 249 33.24 1.64 24.61
C ARG A 249 32.09 0.70 24.99
N ARG A 250 31.32 1.07 26.03
CA ARG A 250 30.17 0.30 26.53
C ARG A 250 29.13 0.05 25.43
N VAL A 251 28.67 1.10 24.75
CA VAL A 251 27.65 0.95 23.69
C VAL A 251 28.18 0.20 22.47
N GLN A 252 29.47 0.35 22.14
CA GLN A 252 30.10 -0.38 21.05
C GLN A 252 30.18 -1.89 21.34
N GLU A 253 30.53 -2.29 22.57
CA GLU A 253 30.57 -3.70 22.97
C GLU A 253 29.17 -4.36 22.91
N ILE A 254 28.13 -3.59 23.27
CA ILE A 254 26.74 -4.05 23.15
C ILE A 254 26.35 -4.22 21.68
N LEU A 255 26.65 -3.21 20.84
CA LEU A 255 26.41 -3.27 19.39
C LEU A 255 27.08 -4.49 18.78
N ASP A 256 28.36 -4.72 19.05
CA ASP A 256 29.15 -5.80 18.45
C ASP A 256 28.56 -7.17 18.77
N LYS A 257 28.12 -7.40 20.01
CA LYS A 257 27.44 -8.65 20.42
C LYS A 257 26.13 -8.87 19.68
N LEU A 258 25.32 -7.83 19.50
CA LEU A 258 24.03 -7.91 18.80
C LEU A 258 24.22 -8.09 17.29
N VAL A 259 25.15 -7.35 16.69
CA VAL A 259 25.50 -7.44 15.27
C VAL A 259 26.10 -8.80 14.94
N ALA A 260 26.81 -9.45 15.87
CA ALA A 260 27.29 -10.82 15.66
C ALA A 260 26.15 -11.82 15.39
N VAL A 261 24.95 -11.59 15.96
CA VAL A 261 23.81 -12.52 15.89
C VAL A 261 22.64 -12.07 15.01
N CYS A 262 22.64 -10.82 14.54
CA CYS A 262 21.58 -10.29 13.65
C CYS A 262 21.55 -10.99 12.29
N ASP A 263 20.42 -10.95 11.57
CA ASP A 263 20.31 -11.68 10.30
C ASP A 263 20.98 -10.94 9.13
N ARG A 264 21.08 -9.60 9.20
CA ARG A 264 21.59 -8.78 8.11
C ARG A 264 23.10 -8.56 8.25
N LYS A 265 23.88 -9.17 7.35
CA LYS A 265 25.37 -9.19 7.40
C LYS A 265 26.05 -8.45 6.23
N ASP A 266 25.27 -7.90 5.31
CA ASP A 266 25.77 -7.24 4.08
C ASP A 266 26.20 -5.78 4.27
N ILE A 267 26.13 -5.26 5.51
CA ILE A 267 26.46 -3.86 5.86
C ILE A 267 27.33 -3.79 7.12
N VAL A 268 27.97 -2.65 7.32
CA VAL A 268 28.71 -2.32 8.55
C VAL A 268 27.81 -1.48 9.45
N TYR A 269 27.73 -1.87 10.72
CA TYR A 269 26.97 -1.13 11.71
C TYR A 269 27.88 -0.17 12.48
N SER A 270 27.37 1.01 12.82
CA SER A 270 28.08 1.99 13.64
C SER A 270 27.12 2.61 14.65
N ILE A 271 27.60 2.85 15.86
CA ILE A 271 26.86 3.57 16.90
C ILE A 271 27.61 4.83 17.35
N ARG A 272 26.86 5.89 17.61
CA ARG A 272 27.34 7.16 18.19
C ARG A 272 26.36 7.63 19.26
N ILE A 273 26.85 8.36 20.23
CA ILE A 273 26.02 8.92 21.31
C ILE A 273 25.90 10.43 21.12
N ILE A 274 24.66 10.92 20.99
CA ILE A 274 24.30 12.33 20.94
C ILE A 274 24.21 12.86 22.39
N ASP A 275 24.90 13.97 22.68
CA ASP A 275 24.91 14.59 24.02
C ASP A 275 23.63 15.39 24.27
N ARG A 276 22.54 14.66 24.48
CA ARG A 276 21.19 15.16 24.74
C ARG A 276 20.56 14.30 25.83
N GLU A 277 19.92 14.96 26.79
CA GLU A 277 19.26 14.32 27.94
C GLU A 277 17.95 13.60 27.56
N ASP A 278 17.44 13.84 26.35
CA ASP A 278 16.22 13.21 25.85
C ASP A 278 16.37 11.67 25.78
N ILE A 279 15.35 10.90 26.18
CA ILE A 279 15.32 9.43 26.01
C ILE A 279 14.94 9.11 24.56
N ASN A 280 15.94 8.90 23.69
CA ASN A 280 15.71 8.63 22.27
C ASN A 280 16.84 7.82 21.61
N ALA A 281 16.53 7.18 20.49
CA ALA A 281 17.48 6.52 19.61
C ALA A 281 16.99 6.61 18.16
N THR A 282 17.90 6.48 17.19
CA THR A 282 17.49 6.39 15.79
C THR A 282 18.41 5.53 14.95
N ALA A 283 17.81 4.60 14.21
CA ALA A 283 18.41 3.86 13.11
C ALA A 283 18.23 4.59 11.78
N LEU A 284 19.34 4.83 11.10
CA LEU A 284 19.37 5.28 9.71
C LEU A 284 19.61 4.11 8.75
N PRO A 285 19.21 4.24 7.47
CA PRO A 285 19.52 3.26 6.44
C PRO A 285 21.01 2.93 6.38
N GLY A 286 21.37 1.68 6.11
CA GLY A 286 22.76 1.29 5.90
C GLY A 286 23.62 1.11 7.16
N GLY A 287 23.03 1.04 8.36
CA GLY A 287 23.73 0.55 9.56
C GLY A 287 24.10 1.61 10.59
N PHE A 288 23.68 2.86 10.44
CA PHE A 288 24.05 3.94 11.37
C PHE A 288 23.01 4.05 12.49
N ILE A 289 23.44 3.99 13.73
CA ILE A 289 22.61 4.12 14.93
C ILE A 289 23.12 5.32 15.74
N PHE A 290 22.20 6.19 16.14
CA PHE A 290 22.48 7.27 17.09
C PHE A 290 21.67 7.04 18.37
N LEU A 291 22.35 6.99 19.49
CA LEU A 291 21.73 6.87 20.82
C LEU A 291 21.79 8.23 21.51
N PHE A 292 20.74 8.66 22.17
CA PHE A 292 20.80 9.87 22.99
C PHE A 292 21.34 9.49 24.37
N LYS A 293 22.12 10.38 24.97
CA LYS A 293 22.69 10.16 26.31
C LYS A 293 21.62 9.88 27.37
N GLY A 294 20.42 10.46 27.23
CA GLY A 294 19.26 10.15 28.08
C GLY A 294 18.95 8.66 28.17
N VAL A 295 19.15 7.87 27.11
CA VAL A 295 18.98 6.40 27.21
C VAL A 295 19.95 5.79 28.21
N LEU A 296 21.20 6.26 28.25
CA LEU A 296 22.22 5.74 29.17
C LEU A 296 21.99 6.22 30.60
N ASP A 297 21.46 7.42 30.77
CA ASP A 297 21.19 8.03 32.08
C ASP A 297 19.98 7.36 32.77
N TYR A 298 18.98 6.95 32.00
CA TYR A 298 17.76 6.31 32.53
C TYR A 298 17.81 4.78 32.56
N ALA A 299 18.63 4.14 31.71
CA ALA A 299 18.77 2.69 31.72
C ALA A 299 19.47 2.20 32.99
N THR A 300 18.85 1.25 33.68
CA THR A 300 19.38 0.68 34.93
C THR A 300 20.30 -0.54 34.70
N SER A 301 20.37 -1.05 33.48
CA SER A 301 21.18 -2.21 33.10
C SER A 301 21.69 -2.13 31.65
N ASP A 302 22.75 -2.87 31.34
CA ASP A 302 23.23 -3.05 29.96
C ASP A 302 22.20 -3.79 29.09
N ASP A 303 21.37 -4.62 29.70
CA ASP A 303 20.31 -5.37 29.01
C ASP A 303 19.22 -4.42 28.48
N GLN A 304 18.91 -3.33 29.20
CA GLN A 304 18.01 -2.27 28.73
C GLN A 304 18.60 -1.51 27.54
N VAL A 305 19.87 -1.11 27.65
CA VAL A 305 20.58 -0.44 26.54
C VAL A 305 20.66 -1.38 25.33
N ALA A 306 20.93 -2.67 25.55
CA ALA A 306 20.90 -3.70 24.53
C ALA A 306 19.51 -3.86 23.90
N GLY A 307 18.44 -3.71 24.67
CA GLY A 307 17.07 -3.70 24.16
C GLY A 307 16.83 -2.57 23.14
N VAL A 308 17.22 -1.34 23.49
CA VAL A 308 17.10 -0.19 22.57
C VAL A 308 17.93 -0.42 21.31
N ILE A 309 19.19 -0.81 21.45
CA ILE A 309 20.07 -1.07 20.29
C ILE A 309 19.54 -2.23 19.43
N ALA A 310 19.01 -3.29 20.04
CA ALA A 310 18.46 -4.43 19.33
C ALA A 310 17.19 -4.07 18.53
N HIS A 311 16.34 -3.19 19.07
CA HIS A 311 15.20 -2.62 18.37
C HIS A 311 15.64 -1.83 17.12
N GLU A 312 16.63 -0.95 17.25
CA GLU A 312 17.19 -0.19 16.13
C GLU A 312 17.82 -1.10 15.06
N ILE A 313 18.54 -2.15 15.48
CA ILE A 313 19.03 -3.19 14.56
C ILE A 313 17.86 -3.89 13.86
N GLY A 314 16.73 -4.11 14.55
CA GLY A 314 15.48 -4.62 13.98
C GLY A 314 15.00 -3.78 12.79
N HIS A 315 14.92 -2.45 12.95
CA HIS A 315 14.56 -1.54 11.86
C HIS A 315 15.53 -1.60 10.67
N ILE A 316 16.83 -1.65 10.95
CA ILE A 316 17.88 -1.74 9.90
C ILE A 316 17.78 -3.07 9.15
N THR A 317 17.54 -4.15 9.88
CA THR A 317 17.50 -5.51 9.33
C THR A 317 16.23 -5.74 8.51
N ALA A 318 15.10 -5.22 8.97
CA ALA A 318 13.83 -5.20 8.22
C ALA A 318 13.78 -4.12 7.11
N LYS A 319 14.83 -3.29 6.99
CA LYS A 319 14.95 -2.16 6.05
C LYS A 319 13.78 -1.17 6.14
N HIS A 320 13.23 -0.93 7.33
CA HIS A 320 12.07 -0.06 7.54
C HIS A 320 12.30 1.37 7.05
N GLY A 321 13.47 1.96 7.33
CA GLY A 321 13.83 3.29 6.84
C GLY A 321 13.84 3.40 5.31
N LEU A 322 14.35 2.36 4.63
CA LEU A 322 14.37 2.29 3.17
C LEU A 322 12.95 2.12 2.60
N LYS A 323 12.17 1.18 3.13
CA LYS A 323 10.76 0.98 2.74
C LYS A 323 9.95 2.27 2.85
N ARG A 324 10.17 3.02 3.94
CA ARG A 324 9.50 4.30 4.18
C ARG A 324 9.93 5.39 3.21
N MET A 325 11.22 5.49 2.89
CA MET A 325 11.72 6.40 1.86
C MET A 325 11.13 6.08 0.49
N GLN A 326 10.98 4.79 0.16
CA GLN A 326 10.32 4.38 -1.08
C GLN A 326 8.83 4.77 -1.11
N ALA A 327 8.14 4.64 0.02
CA ALA A 327 6.76 5.09 0.16
C ALA A 327 6.64 6.61 -0.02
N SER A 328 7.60 7.41 0.47
CA SER A 328 7.59 8.86 0.26
C SER A 328 7.85 9.27 -1.19
N TYR A 329 8.66 8.53 -1.95
CA TYR A 329 8.74 8.72 -3.41
C TYR A 329 7.42 8.40 -4.10
N GLY A 330 6.70 7.35 -3.65
CA GLY A 330 5.35 7.05 -4.13
C GLY A 330 4.39 8.21 -3.86
N ALA A 331 4.42 8.79 -2.67
CA ALA A 331 3.62 9.96 -2.30
C ALA A 331 3.99 11.21 -3.12
N LEU A 332 5.28 11.46 -3.37
CA LEU A 332 5.74 12.55 -4.24
C LEU A 332 5.25 12.35 -5.67
N LEU A 333 5.30 11.14 -6.21
CA LEU A 333 4.79 10.84 -7.55
C LEU A 333 3.27 11.06 -7.62
N LEU A 334 2.53 10.66 -6.58
CA LEU A 334 1.09 10.96 -6.45
C LEU A 334 0.83 12.47 -6.35
N GLN A 335 1.69 13.22 -5.65
CA GLN A 335 1.58 14.66 -5.53
C GLN A 335 1.90 15.39 -6.84
N ILE A 336 2.90 14.94 -7.60
CA ILE A 336 3.20 15.44 -8.95
C ILE A 336 2.01 15.16 -9.87
N ALA A 337 1.44 13.96 -9.82
CA ALA A 337 0.23 13.63 -10.56
C ALA A 337 -0.97 14.53 -10.15
N ALA A 338 -1.08 14.87 -8.86
CA ALA A 338 -2.10 15.81 -8.37
C ALA A 338 -1.84 17.28 -8.76
N LEU A 339 -0.57 17.71 -8.85
CA LEU A 339 -0.17 19.03 -9.34
C LEU A 339 -0.48 19.20 -10.83
N GLU A 340 -0.22 18.17 -11.63
CA GLU A 340 -0.64 18.14 -13.04
C GLU A 340 -2.17 18.15 -13.19
N ALA A 341 -2.91 17.62 -12.21
CA ALA A 341 -4.36 17.63 -12.22
C ALA A 341 -5.01 18.98 -11.83
N ASN A 342 -4.39 19.76 -10.93
CA ASN A 342 -5.03 20.95 -10.33
C ASN A 342 -4.30 22.29 -10.53
N GLY A 343 -3.13 22.32 -11.19
CA GLY A 343 -2.52 23.54 -11.73
C GLY A 343 -2.07 24.61 -10.73
N ASN A 344 -2.02 24.32 -9.42
CA ASN A 344 -1.59 25.28 -8.40
C ASN A 344 -0.31 24.83 -7.69
N VAL A 345 0.72 25.68 -7.77
CA VAL A 345 2.06 25.48 -7.24
C VAL A 345 2.16 26.23 -5.92
N ALA A 346 1.77 25.60 -4.81
CA ALA A 346 2.06 26.13 -3.49
C ALA A 346 2.83 25.07 -2.69
N GLY A 347 4.14 25.20 -2.72
CA GLY A 347 5.06 24.44 -1.87
C GLY A 347 6.13 23.71 -2.68
N GLY A 348 7.19 24.41 -3.06
CA GLY A 348 8.47 23.74 -3.28
C GLY A 348 8.86 23.06 -1.97
N VAL A 349 8.69 21.74 -1.90
CA VAL A 349 8.94 20.97 -0.68
C VAL A 349 10.44 20.74 -0.53
N ASN A 350 10.99 21.20 0.59
CA ASN A 350 12.29 20.80 1.14
C ASN A 350 12.28 19.29 1.42
N LEU A 351 12.50 18.48 0.37
CA LEU A 351 12.37 17.03 0.39
C LEU A 351 13.29 16.32 1.39
N ALA A 352 14.40 16.97 1.77
CA ALA A 352 15.40 16.43 2.67
C ALA A 352 14.94 16.43 4.15
N THR A 353 14.10 17.40 4.56
CA THR A 353 13.78 17.60 5.98
C THR A 353 12.49 16.90 6.42
N THR A 354 11.50 16.72 5.53
CA THR A 354 10.20 16.15 5.90
C THR A 354 10.18 14.61 5.92
N SER A 355 11.03 13.96 5.13
CA SER A 355 11.00 12.48 4.98
C SER A 355 11.64 11.72 6.15
N LEU A 356 12.59 12.37 6.84
CA LEU A 356 13.36 11.77 7.94
C LEU A 356 12.53 11.63 9.23
N PHE A 357 11.40 12.34 9.36
CA PHE A 357 10.68 12.51 10.65
C PHE A 357 9.20 12.08 10.65
N MET A 358 8.73 11.31 9.68
CA MET A 358 7.48 10.55 9.85
C MET A 358 7.67 9.48 10.95
N GLU A 359 6.58 8.98 11.53
CA GLU A 359 6.62 7.90 12.52
C GLU A 359 6.71 6.55 11.80
N TYR A 360 7.31 5.53 12.42
CA TYR A 360 7.16 4.15 11.95
C TYR A 360 5.72 3.69 12.20
N SER A 361 5.17 2.84 11.32
CA SER A 361 3.85 2.25 11.55
C SER A 361 3.92 1.30 12.74
N GLN A 362 2.78 1.05 13.37
CA GLN A 362 2.66 0.06 14.44
C GLN A 362 3.23 -1.30 14.03
N ASP A 363 2.96 -1.77 12.81
CA ASP A 363 3.53 -3.04 12.31
C ASP A 363 5.06 -3.03 12.22
N HIS A 364 5.67 -1.89 11.86
CA HIS A 364 7.13 -1.76 11.81
C HIS A 364 7.74 -1.80 13.22
N GLU A 365 7.12 -1.14 14.19
CA GLU A 365 7.56 -1.16 15.60
C GLU A 365 7.47 -2.59 16.16
N LEU A 366 6.36 -3.30 15.92
CA LEU A 366 6.15 -4.67 16.38
C LEU A 366 7.12 -5.66 15.72
N GLU A 367 7.41 -5.52 14.42
CA GLU A 367 8.39 -6.34 13.70
C GLU A 367 9.83 -6.05 14.18
N ALA A 368 10.14 -4.78 14.48
CA ALA A 368 11.42 -4.39 15.07
C ALA A 368 11.61 -4.95 16.49
N ASP A 369 10.56 -4.94 17.32
CA ASP A 369 10.57 -5.58 18.65
C ASP A 369 10.78 -7.09 18.56
N GLU A 370 10.10 -7.77 17.62
CA GLU A 370 10.26 -9.21 17.43
C GLU A 370 11.70 -9.59 17.05
N LEU A 371 12.28 -8.85 16.09
CA LEU A 371 13.68 -9.02 15.71
C LEU A 371 14.63 -8.65 16.85
N GLY A 372 14.34 -7.58 17.58
CA GLY A 372 15.11 -7.13 18.75
C GLY A 372 15.20 -8.22 19.82
N ILE A 373 14.05 -8.77 20.24
CA ILE A 373 13.99 -9.90 21.20
C ILE A 373 14.79 -11.09 20.69
N LYS A 374 14.64 -11.44 19.40
CA LYS A 374 15.39 -12.54 18.78
C LYS A 374 16.90 -12.31 18.90
N TYR A 375 17.38 -11.08 18.69
CA TYR A 375 18.80 -10.76 18.76
C TYR A 375 19.31 -10.67 20.20
N MET A 376 18.54 -10.09 21.13
CA MET A 376 18.88 -10.10 22.56
C MET A 376 19.06 -11.53 23.09
N LYS A 377 18.07 -12.41 22.85
CA LYS A 377 18.13 -13.82 23.27
C LYS A 377 19.36 -14.53 22.73
N LYS A 378 19.72 -14.29 21.46
CA LYS A 378 20.90 -14.92 20.83
C LYS A 378 22.22 -14.35 21.33
N ALA A 379 22.26 -13.06 21.69
CA ALA A 379 23.44 -12.38 22.22
C ALA A 379 23.64 -12.62 23.73
N GLY A 380 22.67 -13.22 24.42
CA GLY A 380 22.73 -13.53 25.84
C GLY A 380 22.23 -12.43 26.77
N TYR A 381 21.48 -11.45 26.24
CA TYR A 381 20.82 -10.40 27.03
C TYR A 381 19.41 -10.84 27.45
N ASP A 382 18.91 -10.35 28.59
CA ASP A 382 17.54 -10.62 29.02
C ASP A 382 16.53 -9.76 28.22
N PRO A 383 15.69 -10.36 27.37
CA PRO A 383 14.68 -9.62 26.61
C PRO A 383 13.58 -9.00 27.49
N GLN A 384 13.43 -9.42 28.77
CA GLN A 384 12.46 -8.78 29.68
C GLN A 384 12.82 -7.33 29.99
N GLU A 385 14.11 -6.99 29.96
CA GLU A 385 14.59 -5.63 30.21
C GLU A 385 14.13 -4.64 29.12
N MET A 386 13.79 -5.13 27.93
CA MET A 386 13.14 -4.31 26.90
C MET A 386 11.77 -3.77 27.36
N ILE A 387 11.01 -4.55 28.14
CA ILE A 387 9.74 -4.09 28.73
C ILE A 387 10.02 -3.03 29.80
N GLY A 388 10.98 -3.28 30.69
CA GLY A 388 11.32 -2.33 31.77
C GLY A 388 11.75 -0.96 31.23
N PHE A 389 12.51 -0.93 30.13
CA PHE A 389 12.89 0.33 29.50
C PHE A 389 11.72 1.03 28.79
N LEU A 390 10.80 0.28 28.15
CA LEU A 390 9.58 0.85 27.58
C LEU A 390 8.64 1.44 28.64
N GLU A 391 8.53 0.79 29.81
CA GLU A 391 7.78 1.33 30.96
C GLU A 391 8.40 2.65 31.43
N THR A 392 9.74 2.71 31.55
CA THR A 392 10.48 3.94 31.93
C THR A 392 10.22 5.07 30.92
N MET A 393 10.26 4.76 29.62
CA MET A 393 9.97 5.73 28.56
C MET A 393 8.52 6.23 28.63
N GLY A 394 7.56 5.36 28.96
CA GLY A 394 6.16 5.74 29.17
C GLY A 394 5.98 6.71 30.33
N GLU A 395 6.58 6.40 31.49
CA GLU A 395 6.49 7.23 32.69
C GLU A 395 7.10 8.62 32.52
N GLU A 396 8.24 8.74 31.81
CA GLU A 396 8.87 10.04 31.56
C GLU A 396 8.10 10.87 30.53
N THR A 397 7.42 10.22 29.57
CA THR A 397 6.58 10.91 28.58
C THR A 397 5.33 11.54 29.21
N ASP A 398 4.84 10.99 30.33
CA ASP A 398 3.67 11.49 31.05
C ASP A 398 3.99 12.60 32.06
N LYS A 399 5.24 12.71 32.55
CA LYS A 399 5.69 13.73 33.50
C LYS A 399 5.86 15.12 32.86
N GLU A 400 6.11 15.22 31.55
CA GLU A 400 6.21 16.50 30.85
C GLU A 400 4.85 17.01 30.33
N ILE A 401 4.29 18.00 31.03
CA ILE A 401 3.12 18.78 30.60
C ILE A 401 3.34 19.40 29.21
N ARG A 402 2.65 18.86 28.18
CA ARG A 402 2.12 19.51 26.95
C ARG A 402 2.89 20.74 26.39
N ARG A 403 4.22 20.73 26.33
CA ARG A 403 4.99 21.79 25.66
C ARG A 403 5.91 21.20 24.60
N PHE A 404 5.45 21.28 23.35
CA PHE A 404 6.32 21.35 22.17
C PHE A 404 7.48 20.34 22.13
N SER A 405 7.19 19.03 22.19
CA SER A 405 8.17 18.05 21.74
C SER A 405 7.95 17.77 20.26
N TYR A 406 8.83 18.31 19.41
CA TYR A 406 8.91 18.07 17.97
C TYR A 406 9.22 16.59 17.64
N TRP A 407 9.36 15.72 18.65
CA TRP A 407 10.02 14.42 18.57
C TRP A 407 9.27 13.36 19.40
N ARG A 408 8.20 12.80 18.86
CA ARG A 408 7.63 11.54 19.36
C ARG A 408 7.78 10.49 18.24
N THR A 409 8.75 9.59 18.36
CA THR A 409 9.07 8.60 17.31
C THR A 409 8.65 7.16 17.65
N HIS A 410 8.17 6.90 18.88
CA HIS A 410 7.81 5.55 19.34
C HIS A 410 6.40 5.48 19.96
N PRO A 411 5.33 5.53 19.13
CA PRO A 411 3.96 5.35 19.58
C PRO A 411 3.68 3.88 19.99
N HIS A 412 2.52 3.64 20.62
CA HIS A 412 1.99 2.29 20.92
C HIS A 412 2.76 1.49 21.99
N ILE A 413 3.31 2.16 23.01
CA ILE A 413 4.03 1.49 24.12
C ILE A 413 3.23 0.33 24.76
N PRO A 414 1.92 0.47 25.08
CA PRO A 414 1.15 -0.62 25.68
C PRO A 414 1.06 -1.86 24.78
N GLU A 415 0.82 -1.66 23.48
CA GLU A 415 0.74 -2.75 22.50
C GLU A 415 2.09 -3.42 22.27
N ARG A 416 3.18 -2.64 22.27
CA ARG A 416 4.55 -3.15 22.17
C ARG A 416 4.90 -4.01 23.40
N ILE A 417 4.64 -3.52 24.61
CA ILE A 417 4.86 -4.29 25.86
C ILE A 417 4.06 -5.60 25.84
N ALA A 418 2.80 -5.56 25.41
CA ALA A 418 1.97 -6.76 25.28
C ALA A 418 2.55 -7.75 24.25
N ASN A 419 3.02 -7.27 23.10
CA ASN A 419 3.62 -8.12 22.09
C ASN A 419 4.96 -8.75 22.56
N ILE A 420 5.83 -7.95 23.18
CA ILE A 420 7.12 -8.40 23.73
C ILE A 420 6.88 -9.47 24.81
N SER A 421 5.97 -9.19 25.74
CA SER A 421 5.56 -10.15 26.78
C SER A 421 5.11 -11.48 26.19
N ARG A 422 4.32 -11.45 25.11
CA ARG A 422 3.84 -12.64 24.39
C ARG A 422 5.00 -13.43 23.79
N LEU A 423 5.94 -12.74 23.14
CA LEU A 423 7.12 -13.34 22.50
C LEU A 423 8.12 -13.93 23.50
N ILE A 424 8.21 -13.38 24.71
CA ILE A 424 9.08 -13.92 25.75
C ILE A 424 8.45 -15.13 26.44
N LYS A 425 7.18 -15.04 26.84
CA LYS A 425 6.47 -16.10 27.58
C LYS A 425 6.03 -17.28 26.71
N GLY A 426 6.06 -17.15 25.38
CA GLY A 426 5.65 -18.20 24.44
C GLY A 426 4.13 -18.40 24.33
N GLN A 427 3.34 -17.70 25.15
CA GLN A 427 1.88 -17.52 25.11
C GLN A 427 1.51 -16.50 26.20
N MET A 428 0.63 -15.54 25.91
CA MET A 428 0.00 -14.68 26.94
C MET A 428 -1.47 -15.06 27.09
N ASP A 429 -1.91 -15.19 28.34
CA ASP A 429 -3.30 -15.32 28.77
C ASP A 429 -3.94 -13.91 28.84
N PHE A 430 -5.24 -13.83 28.60
CA PHE A 430 -6.12 -12.68 28.81
C PHE A 430 -5.88 -11.95 30.15
N ARG A 431 -5.44 -12.64 31.20
CA ARG A 431 -5.08 -12.01 32.50
C ARG A 431 -3.90 -11.05 32.43
N ASP A 432 -2.93 -11.29 31.56
CA ASP A 432 -1.80 -10.37 31.37
C ASP A 432 -2.23 -9.10 30.62
N TYR A 433 -3.23 -9.19 29.74
CA TYR A 433 -3.86 -8.05 29.05
C TYR A 433 -4.64 -7.15 30.01
N ILE A 434 -5.40 -7.73 30.95
CA ILE A 434 -6.17 -6.98 31.96
C ILE A 434 -5.23 -6.20 32.92
N ARG A 435 -4.12 -6.80 33.36
CA ARG A 435 -3.14 -6.13 34.24
C ARG A 435 -2.48 -4.90 33.60
N LEU A 436 -2.38 -4.87 32.27
CA LEU A 436 -1.87 -3.73 31.51
C LEU A 436 -2.87 -2.57 31.45
N ILE A 437 -4.17 -2.88 31.43
CA ILE A 437 -5.24 -1.87 31.39
C ILE A 437 -5.48 -1.27 32.77
N ASP A 438 -5.40 -2.08 33.84
CA ASP A 438 -5.66 -1.61 35.21
C ASP A 438 -4.62 -0.58 35.69
N ARG A 439 -3.36 -0.63 35.21
CA ARG A 439 -2.36 0.40 35.51
C ARG A 439 -2.63 1.76 34.85
N VAL A 440 -3.52 1.83 33.85
CA VAL A 440 -3.94 3.07 33.17
C VAL A 440 -5.15 3.71 33.88
N HIS A 441 -5.72 3.06 34.89
CA HIS A 441 -6.96 3.50 35.55
C HIS A 441 -6.82 3.79 37.05
N ASP A 442 -5.63 3.66 37.64
CA ASP A 442 -5.38 3.97 39.06
C ASP A 442 -5.05 5.46 39.34
N ASP A 443 -5.05 6.35 38.33
CA ASP A 443 -4.88 7.80 38.49
C ASP A 443 -6.06 8.62 37.92
N TYR A 444 -7.28 8.35 38.42
CA TYR A 444 -8.44 9.26 38.30
C TYR A 444 -9.05 9.65 39.64
#